data_AF-W1Y4F7-F1
#
_entry.id   AF-W1Y4F7-F1
#
_cell.length_a   1.000
_cell.length_b   1.000
_cell.length_c   1.000
_cell.angle_alpha   90.00
_cell.angle_beta   90.00
_cell.angle_gamma   90.00
#
_symmetry.space_group_name_H-M   'P 1'
#
loop_
_entity.id
_entity.type
_entity.pdbx_description
1 polymer ?
#
loop_
_entity_poly.entity_id
_entity_poly.type
_entity_poly.pdbx_seq_one_letter_code
_entity_poly.pdbx_strand_id
1 'polypeptide(L)'
;LLNVVIFPTGRHYLAPSDKLDHKVAKILQVPNATRSRIGRGQYLTPSEHNPVGLLEEALVDVIAADPIHQRICKELGKNLPFTRLDEL
;
A
#
# COMPACT_ATOMS: atom_id res chain seq x y z
N LEU A 1 38.38 0.27 19.21
CA LEU A 1 38.63 -1.05 19.85
C LEU A 1 37.36 -1.88 19.95
N LEU A 2 36.29 -1.43 20.64
CA LEU A 2 35.07 -2.23 20.84
C LEU A 2 34.36 -2.70 19.55
N ASN A 3 34.23 -1.83 18.53
CA ASN A 3 33.58 -2.20 17.26
C ASN A 3 34.32 -3.32 16.49
N VAL A 4 35.64 -3.44 16.62
CA VAL A 4 36.43 -4.49 15.94
C VAL A 4 36.29 -5.82 16.68
N VAL A 5 36.08 -5.78 18.01
CA VAL A 5 35.80 -6.97 18.83
C VAL A 5 34.38 -7.49 18.60
N ILE A 6 33.39 -6.58 18.53
CA ILE A 6 31.98 -6.93 18.38
C ILE A 6 31.61 -7.23 16.92
N PHE A 7 32.15 -6.47 15.96
CA PHE A 7 31.86 -6.61 14.52
C PHE A 7 33.15 -6.80 13.72
N PRO A 8 33.82 -7.97 13.85
CA PRO A 8 35.13 -8.21 13.22
C PRO A 8 35.09 -8.16 11.69
N THR A 9 33.95 -8.50 11.09
CA THR A 9 33.70 -8.43 9.64
C THR A 9 32.89 -7.20 9.23
N GLY A 10 32.68 -6.24 10.15
CA GLY A 10 31.79 -5.10 9.97
C GLY A 10 30.31 -5.41 10.23
N ARG A 11 29.45 -4.41 10.03
CA ARG A 11 27.99 -4.57 10.18
C ARG A 11 27.40 -5.19 8.91
N HIS A 12 26.65 -6.27 9.07
CA HIS A 12 25.99 -6.96 7.97
C HIS A 12 24.68 -6.30 7.50
N TYR A 13 24.25 -5.23 8.16
CA TYR A 13 23.07 -4.47 7.81
C TYR A 13 23.35 -2.96 7.88
N LEU A 14 22.71 -2.25 6.96
CA LEU A 14 22.70 -0.79 6.93
C LEU A 14 21.57 -0.26 7.82
N ALA A 15 21.66 1.01 8.20
CA ALA A 15 20.53 1.70 8.82
C ALA A 15 19.32 1.69 7.86
N PRO A 16 18.08 1.71 8.40
CA PRO A 16 16.88 1.79 7.57
C PRO A 16 16.97 3.00 6.64
N SER A 17 16.52 2.80 5.40
CA SER A 17 16.55 3.83 4.36
C SER A 17 15.12 4.13 3.94
N ASP A 18 14.75 5.40 3.98
CA ASP A 18 13.45 5.88 3.50
C ASP A 18 13.13 5.43 2.07
N LYS A 19 14.16 5.34 1.20
CA LYS A 19 14.00 4.82 -0.17
C LYS A 19 13.56 3.35 -0.19
N LEU A 20 14.05 2.53 0.73
CA LEU A 20 13.65 1.13 0.83
C LEU A 20 12.25 1.03 1.44
N ASP A 21 11.98 1.79 2.49
CA ASP A 21 10.68 1.80 3.17
C ASP A 21 9.57 2.23 2.21
N HIS A 22 9.80 3.28 1.41
CA HIS A 22 8.88 3.72 0.36
C HIS A 22 8.62 2.63 -0.69
N LYS A 23 9.65 1.87 -1.10
CA LYS A 23 9.48 0.74 -2.03
C LYS A 23 8.63 -0.36 -1.43
N VAL A 24 8.88 -0.72 -0.17
CA VAL A 24 8.11 -1.74 0.55
C VAL A 24 6.66 -1.29 0.72
N ALA A 25 6.42 -0.04 1.13
CA ALA A 25 5.08 0.52 1.26
C ALA A 25 4.30 0.43 -0.06
N LYS A 26 4.93 0.76 -1.19
CA LYS A 26 4.30 0.64 -2.51
C LYS A 26 3.93 -0.81 -2.86
N ILE A 27 4.76 -1.78 -2.50
CA ILE A 27 4.45 -3.22 -2.68
C ILE A 27 3.25 -3.63 -1.80
N LEU A 28 3.11 -3.08 -0.60
CA LEU A 28 1.99 -3.42 0.29
C LEU A 28 0.67 -2.75 -0.11
N GLN A 29 0.72 -1.58 -0.76
CA GLN A 29 -0.47 -0.84 -1.19
C GLN A 29 -1.04 -1.32 -2.53
N VAL A 30 -0.24 -1.96 -3.38
CA VAL A 30 -0.67 -2.46 -4.69
C VAL A 30 -0.98 -3.96 -4.63
N PRO A 31 -2.13 -4.43 -5.15
CA PRO A 31 -2.41 -5.86 -5.26
C PRO A 31 -1.31 -6.58 -6.06
N ASN A 32 -0.61 -7.52 -5.41
CA ASN A 32 0.42 -8.34 -6.06
C ASN A 32 0.64 -9.67 -5.32
N ALA A 33 1.32 -10.61 -5.97
CA ALA A 33 1.57 -11.94 -5.44
C ALA A 33 2.37 -11.94 -4.11
N THR A 34 3.32 -11.02 -3.93
CA THR A 34 4.11 -10.91 -2.70
C THR A 34 3.23 -10.50 -1.52
N ARG A 35 2.36 -9.50 -1.71
CA ARG A 35 1.37 -9.05 -0.74
C ARG A 35 0.41 -10.19 -0.38
N SER A 36 -0.13 -10.88 -1.38
CA SER A 36 -1.01 -12.04 -1.16
C SER A 36 -0.31 -13.11 -0.33
N ARG A 37 0.97 -13.39 -0.57
CA ARG A 37 1.76 -14.36 0.20
C ARG A 37 1.94 -13.96 1.66
N ILE A 38 2.13 -12.67 1.93
CA ILE A 38 2.28 -12.11 3.28
C ILE A 38 0.94 -12.19 4.04
N GLY A 39 -0.17 -11.86 3.37
CA GLY A 39 -1.52 -11.91 3.95
C GLY A 39 -2.13 -13.31 4.08
N ARG A 40 -1.42 -14.38 3.69
CA ARG A 40 -1.96 -15.75 3.78
C ARG A 40 -2.32 -16.10 5.22
N GLY A 41 -3.52 -16.65 5.40
CA GLY A 41 -4.05 -17.05 6.71
C GLY A 41 -4.75 -15.91 7.47
N GLN A 42 -4.77 -14.69 6.93
CA GLN A 42 -5.57 -13.60 7.48
C GLN A 42 -7.04 -13.75 7.07
N TYR A 43 -7.95 -13.38 7.97
CA TYR A 43 -9.37 -13.29 7.67
C TYR A 43 -9.68 -11.95 6.99
N LEU A 44 -9.76 -11.96 5.66
CA LEU A 44 -9.94 -10.76 4.83
C LEU A 44 -11.37 -10.63 4.27
N THR A 45 -12.29 -11.50 4.69
CA THR A 45 -13.69 -11.41 4.25
C THR A 45 -14.29 -10.08 4.74
N PRO A 46 -14.83 -9.25 3.84
CA PRO A 46 -15.49 -8.01 4.21
C PRO A 46 -16.72 -8.31 5.06
N SER A 47 -16.80 -7.67 6.22
CA SER A 47 -17.97 -7.73 7.10
C SER A 47 -17.99 -6.47 7.96
N GLU A 48 -19.15 -6.09 8.46
CA GLU A 48 -19.33 -4.90 9.31
C GLU A 48 -18.34 -4.86 10.51
N HIS A 49 -17.97 -6.03 11.03
CA HIS A 49 -17.08 -6.15 12.19
C HIS A 49 -15.63 -6.50 11.82
N ASN A 50 -15.29 -6.51 10.53
CA ASN A 50 -13.93 -6.76 10.04
C ASN A 50 -13.39 -5.52 9.30
N PRO A 51 -12.80 -4.53 10.01
CA PRO A 51 -12.28 -3.33 9.36
C PRO A 51 -11.16 -3.65 8.36
N VAL A 52 -10.39 -4.72 8.58
CA VAL A 52 -9.34 -5.14 7.64
C VAL A 52 -9.94 -5.66 6.34
N GLY A 53 -11.00 -6.47 6.42
CA GLY A 53 -11.73 -6.93 5.24
C GLY A 53 -12.39 -5.77 4.46
N LEU A 54 -12.96 -4.79 5.16
CA LEU A 54 -13.51 -3.58 4.53
C LEU A 54 -12.44 -2.73 3.83
N LEU A 55 -11.23 -2.65 4.41
CA LEU A 55 -10.10 -1.97 3.76
C LEU A 55 -9.65 -2.68 2.47
N GLU A 56 -9.66 -4.02 2.44
CA GLU A 56 -9.36 -4.77 1.22
C GLU A 56 -10.39 -4.54 0.12
N GLU A 57 -11.68 -4.53 0.48
CA GLU A 57 -12.77 -4.23 -0.44
C GLU A 57 -12.63 -2.82 -1.01
N ALA A 58 -12.46 -1.82 -0.14
CA ALA A 58 -12.27 -0.43 -0.55
C ALA A 58 -11.05 -0.25 -1.46
N LEU A 59 -9.95 -0.98 -1.24
CA LEU A 59 -8.77 -0.92 -2.11
C LEU A 59 -9.10 -1.37 -3.54
N VAL A 60 -9.87 -2.46 -3.69
CA VAL A 60 -10.29 -2.98 -4.99
C VAL A 60 -11.22 -1.99 -5.68
N ASP A 61 -12.17 -1.42 -4.95
CA ASP A 61 -13.14 -0.45 -5.48
C ASP A 61 -12.47 0.83 -5.96
N VAL A 62 -11.52 1.37 -5.17
CA VAL A 62 -10.73 2.55 -5.55
C VAL A 62 -9.94 2.31 -6.84
N ILE A 63 -9.31 1.13 -6.98
CA ILE A 63 -8.57 0.78 -8.20
C ILE A 63 -9.51 0.67 -9.41
N ALA A 64 -10.72 0.13 -9.22
CA ALA A 64 -11.72 0.04 -10.29
C ALA A 64 -12.28 1.41 -10.68
N ALA A 65 -12.41 2.33 -9.72
CA ALA A 65 -12.92 3.68 -9.93
C ALA A 65 -11.88 4.66 -10.53
N ASP A 66 -10.57 4.45 -10.29
CA ASP A 66 -9.48 5.28 -10.84
C ASP A 66 -9.58 5.54 -12.36
N PRO A 67 -9.74 4.52 -13.24
CA PRO A 67 -9.86 4.78 -14.68
C PRO A 67 -11.11 5.57 -15.07
N ILE A 68 -12.19 5.48 -14.29
CA ILE A 68 -13.42 6.24 -14.53
C ILE A 68 -13.18 7.71 -14.17
N HIS A 69 -12.60 7.96 -12.99
CA HIS A 69 -12.25 9.30 -12.54
C HIS A 69 -11.26 9.99 -13.48
N GLN A 70 -10.24 9.28 -13.95
CA GLN A 70 -9.28 9.83 -14.91
C GLN A 70 -9.95 10.26 -16.22
N ARG A 71 -10.92 9.49 -16.72
CA ARG A 71 -11.70 9.88 -17.90
C ARG A 71 -12.50 11.15 -17.65
N ILE A 72 -13.19 11.23 -16.52
CA ILE A 72 -14.00 12.41 -16.14
C ILE A 72 -13.09 13.66 -16.02
N CYS A 73 -11.96 13.55 -15.33
CA CYS A 73 -11.01 14.66 -15.19
C CYS A 73 -10.47 15.14 -16.54
N LYS A 74 -10.21 14.20 -17.46
CA LYS A 74 -9.74 14.50 -18.81
C LYS A 74 -10.78 15.26 -19.63
N GLU A 75 -12.03 14.79 -19.64
CA GLU A 75 -13.12 15.45 -20.39
C GLU A 75 -13.46 16.84 -19.82
N LEU A 76 -13.39 16.99 -18.49
CA LEU A 76 -13.64 18.28 -17.83
C LEU A 76 -12.43 19.22 -17.82
N GLY A 77 -11.24 18.73 -18.19
CA GLY A 77 -9.99 19.48 -18.14
C GLY A 77 -9.59 19.96 -16.74
N LYS A 78 -10.07 19.28 -15.68
CA LYS A 78 -9.87 19.66 -14.27
C LYS A 78 -9.50 18.45 -13.45
N ASN A 79 -8.60 18.64 -12.49
CA ASN A 79 -8.30 17.63 -11.48
C ASN A 79 -9.33 17.71 -10.36
N LEU A 80 -10.29 16.79 -10.38
CA LEU A 80 -11.30 16.67 -9.33
C LEU A 80 -10.75 15.88 -8.14
N PRO A 81 -11.17 16.17 -6.90
CA PRO A 81 -10.81 15.36 -5.74
C PRO A 81 -11.34 13.93 -5.90
N PHE A 82 -10.55 12.94 -5.46
CA PHE A 82 -10.94 11.53 -5.40
C PHE A 82 -11.45 11.19 -3.99
N THR A 83 -12.28 12.05 -3.41
CA THR A 83 -12.84 11.88 -2.07
C THR A 83 -14.30 12.32 -2.10
N ARG A 84 -15.12 11.75 -1.21
CA ARG A 84 -16.56 12.07 -1.12
C ARG A 84 -17.29 11.84 -2.45
N LEU A 85 -16.98 10.72 -3.13
CA LEU A 85 -17.57 10.39 -4.45
C LEU A 85 -19.08 10.11 -4.38
N ASP A 86 -19.60 9.95 -3.18
CA ASP A 86 -21.01 9.79 -2.83
C ASP A 86 -21.77 11.13 -2.71
N GLU A 87 -21.05 12.23 -2.48
CA GLU A 87 -21.64 13.57 -2.40
C GLU A 87 -21.59 14.24 -3.78
N LEU A 88 -22.77 14.36 -4.42
CA LEU A 88 -22.98 15.11 -5.66
C LEU A 88 -22.99 16.62 -5.44
#